data_AF-A0A7L3ZH79-F1
#
_entry.id   AF-A0A7L3ZH79-F1
#
_cell.length_a   1.000
_cell.length_b   1.000
_cell.length_c   1.000
_cell.angle_alpha   90.00
_cell.angle_beta   90.00
_cell.angle_gamma   90.00
#
_symmetry.space_group_name_H-M   'P 1'
#
loop_
_entity.id
_entity.type
_entity.pdbx_description
1 polymer ?
#
loop_
_entity_poly.entity_id
_entity_poly.type
_entity_poly.pdbx_seq_one_letter_code
_entity_poly.pdbx_strand_id
1 'polypeptide(L)'
;ACMLCRRAEADPDICGCKRAKKGLCAHTYCLFLASGLFPQESRNGFLIEDTRCAIQEAAQKSCFVCGEMGATITCQEKGCDRSFHLPCASEGECVTQFFGLY
;
A
#
# COMPACT_ATOMS: atom_id res chain seq x y z
N ALA A 1 -0.37 7.42 12.37
CA ALA A 1 0.09 7.50 10.96
C ALA A 1 -0.37 6.26 10.21
N CYS A 2 -0.39 6.28 8.87
CA CYS A 2 -0.61 5.08 8.06
C CYS A 2 0.49 4.05 8.35
N MET A 3 0.15 2.80 8.65
CA MET A 3 1.12 1.76 9.00
C MET A 3 1.98 1.31 7.80
N LEU A 4 1.52 1.60 6.58
CA LEU A 4 2.18 1.22 5.33
C LEU A 4 3.12 2.33 4.85
N CYS A 5 2.58 3.51 4.53
CA CYS A 5 3.40 4.62 4.05
C CYS A 5 4.05 5.45 5.16
N ARG A 6 3.78 5.16 6.44
CA ARG A 6 4.27 5.87 7.64
C ARG A 6 3.95 7.37 7.70
N ARG A 7 3.28 7.93 6.69
CA ARG A 7 2.82 9.33 6.66
C ARG A 7 1.51 9.48 7.46
N ALA A 8 1.43 10.56 8.25
CA ALA A 8 0.23 10.90 9.01
C ALA A 8 -0.86 11.52 8.13
N GLU A 9 -0.41 12.32 7.16
CA GLU A 9 -1.18 12.94 6.10
C GLU A 9 -0.50 12.61 4.78
N ALA A 10 -1.30 12.22 3.81
CA ALA A 10 -0.90 12.03 2.43
C ALA A 10 -2.03 12.59 1.57
N ASP A 11 -1.70 12.99 0.35
CA ASP A 11 -2.69 13.49 -0.59
C ASP A 11 -3.83 12.47 -0.74
N PRO A 12 -5.09 12.82 -0.43
CA PRO A 12 -6.22 11.92 -0.51
C PRO A 12 -6.49 11.48 -1.95
N ASP A 13 -6.09 12.24 -2.97
CA ASP A 13 -6.20 11.83 -4.37
C ASP A 13 -5.16 10.75 -4.73
N ILE A 14 -3.99 10.76 -4.07
CA ILE A 14 -2.92 9.77 -4.29
C ILE A 14 -3.13 8.51 -3.44
N CYS A 15 -3.39 8.68 -2.13
CA CYS A 15 -3.41 7.59 -1.15
C CYS A 15 -4.82 7.14 -0.79
N GLY A 16 -5.83 7.95 -1.07
CA GLY A 16 -7.20 7.72 -0.64
C GLY A 16 -7.42 8.04 0.84
N CYS A 17 -8.67 7.96 1.28
CA CYS A 17 -9.02 8.22 2.66
C CYS A 17 -8.32 7.26 3.63
N LYS A 18 -7.86 7.80 4.76
CA LYS A 18 -7.32 7.03 5.89
C LYS A 18 -8.45 6.27 6.58
N ARG A 19 -8.32 4.95 6.66
CA ARG A 19 -9.27 4.08 7.37
C ARG A 19 -8.59 3.46 8.58
N ALA A 20 -9.31 3.47 9.70
CA ALA A 20 -8.89 2.79 10.92
C ALA A 20 -9.90 1.70 11.29
N LYS A 21 -9.44 0.47 11.52
CA LYS A 21 -10.30 -0.66 11.93
C LYS A 21 -9.51 -1.60 12.84
N LYS A 22 -10.05 -1.90 14.04
CA LYS A 22 -9.46 -2.82 15.04
C LYS A 22 -7.96 -2.61 15.28
N GLY A 23 -7.51 -1.36 15.41
CA GLY A 23 -6.11 -1.01 15.67
C GLY A 23 -5.21 -0.90 14.43
N LEU A 24 -5.70 -1.30 13.25
CA LEU A 24 -5.02 -1.04 11.97
C LEU A 24 -5.40 0.34 11.46
N CYS A 25 -4.42 1.11 10.99
CA CYS A 25 -4.62 2.42 10.38
C CYS A 25 -3.85 2.50 9.06
N ALA A 26 -4.54 2.53 7.93
CA ALA A 26 -3.93 2.60 6.61
C ALA A 26 -4.78 3.44 5.64
N HIS A 27 -4.15 4.04 4.64
CA HIS A 27 -4.89 4.68 3.54
C HIS A 27 -5.54 3.63 2.65
N THR A 28 -6.67 3.97 2.03
CA THR A 28 -7.48 3.03 1.23
C THR A 28 -6.66 2.42 0.09
N TYR A 29 -5.91 3.23 -0.67
CA TYR A 29 -5.10 2.73 -1.78
C TYR A 29 -3.79 2.07 -1.31
N CYS A 30 -3.19 2.53 -0.21
CA CYS A 30 -2.06 1.81 0.39
C CYS A 30 -2.46 0.39 0.80
N LEU A 31 -3.62 0.24 1.45
CA LEU A 31 -4.15 -1.04 1.87
C LEU A 31 -4.41 -1.95 0.66
N PHE A 32 -5.07 -1.41 -0.36
CA PHE A 32 -5.38 -2.10 -1.59
C PHE A 32 -4.14 -2.68 -2.29
N LEU A 33 -3.07 -1.89 -2.37
CA LEU A 33 -1.80 -2.34 -2.96
C LEU A 33 -1.05 -3.32 -2.07
N ALA A 34 -1.16 -3.20 -0.75
CA ALA A 34 -0.55 -4.16 0.17
C ALA A 34 -1.22 -5.52 0.08
N SER A 35 -2.55 -5.56 0.12
CA SER A 35 -3.30 -6.82 0.13
C SER A 35 -3.45 -7.43 -1.26
N GLY A 36 -3.31 -6.64 -2.34
CA GLY A 36 -3.67 -7.08 -3.70
C GLY A 36 -5.15 -7.44 -3.83
N LEU A 37 -5.96 -7.12 -2.82
CA LEU A 37 -7.37 -7.48 -2.72
C LEU A 37 -8.21 -6.24 -2.92
N PHE A 38 -9.12 -6.29 -3.90
CA PHE A 38 -10.25 -5.38 -3.95
C PHE A 38 -11.04 -5.49 -2.65
N PRO A 39 -11.39 -4.37 -1.98
CA PRO A 39 -12.42 -4.42 -0.97
C PRO A 39 -13.70 -4.85 -1.69
N GLN A 40 -14.00 -6.15 -1.68
CA GLN A 40 -15.32 -6.59 -2.10
C GLN A 40 -16.33 -5.85 -1.23
N GLU A 41 -17.28 -5.17 -1.88
CA GLU A 41 -18.44 -4.55 -1.25
C GLU A 41 -19.40 -5.59 -0.60
N SER A 42 -18.95 -6.83 -0.39
CA SER A 42 -19.73 -7.89 0.25
C SER A 42 -19.59 -7.82 1.77
N ARG A 43 -20.43 -6.96 2.37
CA ARG A 43 -20.99 -7.03 3.74
C ARG A 43 -20.05 -7.08 4.97
N ASN A 44 -18.75 -7.39 4.87
CA ASN A 44 -17.83 -7.51 6.02
C ASN A 44 -16.48 -6.74 5.90
N GLY A 45 -16.17 -6.16 4.73
CA GLY A 45 -14.92 -5.44 4.49
C GLY A 45 -13.68 -6.36 4.48
N PHE A 46 -12.49 -5.77 4.34
CA PHE A 46 -11.21 -6.48 4.29
C PHE A 46 -11.04 -7.47 5.45
N LEU A 47 -10.55 -8.68 5.14
CA LEU A 47 -10.07 -9.64 6.12
C LEU A 47 -8.88 -9.00 6.84
N ILE A 48 -9.08 -8.74 8.13
CA ILE A 48 -8.08 -8.14 9.03
C ILE A 48 -6.80 -8.98 9.01
N GLU A 49 -6.93 -10.31 8.88
CA GLU A 49 -5.78 -11.22 8.84
C GLU A 49 -4.96 -11.07 7.57
N ASP A 50 -5.60 -11.07 6.39
CA ASP A 50 -4.92 -10.83 5.11
C ASP A 50 -4.24 -9.46 5.09
N THR A 51 -4.93 -8.45 5.63
CA THR A 51 -4.38 -7.11 5.79
C THR A 51 -3.15 -7.12 6.70
N ARG A 52 -3.21 -7.83 7.84
CA ARG A 52 -2.08 -7.92 8.77
C ARG A 52 -0.90 -8.63 8.12
N CYS A 53 -1.15 -9.71 7.38
CA CYS A 53 -0.12 -10.44 6.64
C CYS A 53 0.55 -9.52 5.60
N ALA A 54 -0.25 -8.84 4.77
CA ALA A 54 0.23 -7.86 3.81
C ALA A 54 1.04 -6.72 4.45
N ILE A 55 0.60 -6.21 5.61
CA ILE A 55 1.36 -5.21 6.37
C ILE A 55 2.69 -5.79 6.84
N GLN A 56 2.73 -7.04 7.31
CA GLN A 56 3.97 -7.71 7.73
C GLN A 56 4.92 -7.95 6.56
N GLU A 57 4.41 -8.30 5.39
CA GLU A 57 5.22 -8.43 4.16
C GLU A 57 5.76 -7.08 3.71
N ALA A 58 4.91 -6.05 3.66
CA ALA A 58 5.32 -4.69 3.31
C ALA A 58 6.34 -4.15 4.33
N ALA A 59 6.21 -4.49 5.61
CA ALA A 59 7.15 -4.11 6.66
C ALA A 59 8.55 -4.70 6.46
N GLN A 60 8.71 -5.74 5.65
CA GLN A 60 10.03 -6.30 5.28
C GLN A 60 10.62 -5.64 4.03
N LYS A 61 9.83 -4.88 3.28
CA LYS A 61 10.26 -4.19 2.05
C LYS A 61 10.62 -2.74 2.35
N SER A 62 11.80 -2.30 1.89
CA SER A 62 12.25 -0.92 1.99
C SER A 62 11.85 -0.10 0.77
N CYS A 63 11.46 1.15 0.99
CA CYS A 63 11.17 2.06 -0.09
C CYS A 63 12.48 2.56 -0.71
N PHE A 64 12.62 2.45 -2.02
CA PHE A 64 13.80 2.90 -2.75
C PHE A 64 13.96 4.44 -2.75
N VAL A 65 12.88 5.19 -2.58
CA VAL A 65 12.89 6.67 -2.60
C VAL A 65 13.26 7.26 -1.24
N CYS A 66 12.63 6.80 -0.15
CA CYS A 66 12.86 7.35 1.19
C CYS A 66 13.70 6.46 2.11
N GLY A 67 14.01 5.22 1.71
CA GLY A 67 14.77 4.24 2.50
C GLY A 67 13.98 3.54 3.61
N GLU A 68 12.79 4.04 3.95
CA GLU A 68 11.98 3.53 5.06
C GLU A 68 11.25 2.22 4.72
N MET A 69 11.05 1.36 5.73
CA MET A 69 10.32 0.10 5.60
C MET A 69 8.80 0.31 5.46
N GLY A 70 8.07 -0.69 4.94
CA GLY A 70 6.61 -0.60 4.75
C GLY A 70 6.20 -0.43 3.29
N ALA A 71 7.12 -0.63 2.34
CA ALA A 71 6.86 -0.43 0.94
C ALA A 71 5.94 -1.52 0.36
N THR A 72 4.74 -1.12 -0.06
CA THR A 72 3.69 -2.04 -0.55
C THR A 72 3.74 -2.26 -2.05
N ILE A 73 4.29 -1.30 -2.80
CA ILE A 73 4.36 -1.36 -4.26
C ILE A 73 5.70 -1.96 -4.64
N THR A 74 5.69 -3.09 -5.33
CA THR A 74 6.91 -3.67 -5.93
C THR A 74 6.90 -3.45 -7.43
N CYS A 75 8.07 -3.16 -8.01
CA CYS A 75 8.21 -3.10 -9.45
C CYS A 75 7.90 -4.47 -10.07
N GLN A 76 7.14 -4.49 -11.17
CA GLN A 76 6.79 -5.73 -11.88
C GLN A 76 7.85 -6.15 -12.92
N GLU A 77 8.84 -5.30 -13.18
CA GLU A 77 9.92 -5.58 -14.13
C GLU A 77 10.74 -6.79 -13.67
N LYS A 78 11.03 -7.71 -14.61
CA LYS A 78 11.77 -8.95 -14.27
C LYS A 78 13.19 -8.59 -13.83
N GLY A 79 13.52 -8.94 -12.58
CA GLY A 79 14.83 -8.64 -11.98
C GLY A 79 14.90 -7.30 -11.24
N CYS A 80 13.76 -6.60 -11.06
CA CYS A 80 13.69 -5.38 -10.27
C CYS A 80 13.04 -5.64 -8.91
N ASP A 81 13.85 -5.74 -7.85
CA ASP A 81 13.35 -5.93 -6.48
C ASP A 81 13.02 -4.61 -5.76
N ARG A 82 12.85 -3.52 -6.52
CA ARG A 82 12.58 -2.20 -5.94
C ARG A 82 11.16 -2.13 -5.42
N SER A 83 11.04 -1.68 -4.18
CA SER A 83 9.77 -1.43 -3.53
C SER A 83 9.58 0.06 -3.24
N PHE A 84 8.35 0.52 -3.24
CA PHE A 84 7.97 1.91 -3.03
C PHE A 84 6.75 2.02 -2.12
N HIS A 85 6.68 3.09 -1.31
CA HIS A 85 5.39 3.52 -0.79
C HIS A 85 4.59 4.16 -1.92
N LEU A 86 3.27 4.04 -1.87
CA LEU A 86 2.37 4.71 -2.81
C LEU A 86 2.66 6.21 -3.03
N PRO A 87 2.77 7.06 -1.98
CA PRO A 87 3.11 8.46 -2.18
C PRO A 87 4.52 8.65 -2.77
N CYS A 88 5.48 7.81 -2.38
CA CYS A 88 6.85 7.87 -2.89
C CYS A 88 6.95 7.42 -4.35
N ALA A 89 6.07 6.52 -4.81
CA ALA A 89 6.02 6.13 -6.23
C ALA A 89 5.57 7.31 -7.10
N SER A 90 4.57 8.07 -6.65
CA SER A 90 4.15 9.30 -7.32
C SER A 90 5.24 10.38 -7.33
N GLU A 91 6.03 10.46 -6.25
CA GLU A 91 7.11 11.44 -6.09
C GLU A 91 8.38 11.05 -6.89
N GLY A 92 8.63 9.75 -7.07
CA GLY A 92 9.76 9.20 -7.82
C GLY A 92 9.50 8.94 -9.30
N GLU A 93 8.49 9.59 -9.90
CA GLU A 93 8.07 9.42 -11.31
C GLU A 93 7.79 7.97 -11.71
N CYS A 94 7.49 7.10 -10.74
CA CYS A 94 7.19 5.71 -11.01
C CYS A 94 5.74 5.58 -11.50
N VAL A 95 5.57 4.97 -12.67
CA VAL A 95 4.25 4.65 -13.23
C VAL A 95 3.64 3.48 -12.43
N THR A 96 2.73 3.79 -11.51
CA THR A 96 1.91 2.76 -10.85
C THR A 96 0.75 2.38 -11.78
N GLN A 97 0.96 1.43 -12.68
CA GLN A 97 -0.14 0.86 -13.46
C GLN A 97 -0.82 -0.24 -12.66
N PHE A 98 -2.06 0.03 -12.25
CA PHE A 98 -2.94 -1.00 -11.71
C PHE A 98 -3.62 -1.70 -12.89
N PHE A 99 -3.15 -2.90 -13.23
CA PHE A 99 -3.88 -3.76 -14.17
C PHE A 99 -5.10 -4.32 -13.44
N GLY A 100 -6.22 -3.59 -13.52
CA GLY A 100 -7.53 -4.15 -13.18
C GLY A 100 -7.72 -5.41 -14.01
N LEU A 101 -7.87 -6.56 -13.34
CA LEU A 101 -8.26 -7.79 -14.01
C LEU A 101 -9.66 -7.56 -14.60
N TYR A 102 -9.72 -7.48 -15.92
CA TYR A 102 -10.94 -7.46 -16.73
C TYR A 102 -11.77 -8.74 -16.51
#